data_AF-A0A9X0XLK7-F1
#
_entry.id   AF-A0A9X0XLK7-F1
#
_cell.length_a   1.000
_cell.length_b   1.000
_cell.length_c   1.000
_cell.angle_alpha   90.00
_cell.angle_beta   90.00
_cell.angle_gamma   90.00
#
_symmetry.space_group_name_H-M   'P 1'
#
loop_
_entity.id
_entity.type
_entity.pdbx_description
1 polymer ?
#
loop_
_entity_poly.entity_id
_entity_poly.type
_entity_poly.pdbx_seq_one_letter_code
_entity_poly.pdbx_strand_id
1 'polypeptide(L)'
;MSTTGETDPQGSQKAGEDEPVLRIITEHTTPEEVAALVAVLAAMGGPEQAAPPRRTPEWQAPHRAVRRALPQGPGGWRSSGLPR
;
A
#
# COMPACT_ATOMS: atom_id res chain seq x y z
N MET A 1 -16.28 -8.03 44.94
CA MET A 1 -16.42 -8.73 43.65
C MET A 1 -15.40 -8.11 42.72
N SER A 2 -14.29 -8.81 42.54
CA SER A 2 -13.06 -8.30 41.92
C SER A 2 -13.12 -8.37 40.38
N THR A 3 -12.59 -7.31 39.76
CA THR A 3 -11.84 -7.24 38.50
C THR A 3 -12.52 -7.76 37.22
N THR A 4 -13.04 -6.83 36.40
CA THR A 4 -13.11 -7.01 34.94
C THR A 4 -11.77 -6.58 34.36
N GLY A 5 -11.07 -7.51 33.72
CA GLY A 5 -9.84 -7.25 32.99
C GLY A 5 -10.08 -6.32 31.81
N GLU A 6 -9.40 -5.17 31.86
CA GLU A 6 -9.01 -4.35 30.72
C GLU A 6 -8.42 -5.28 29.64
N THR A 7 -9.14 -5.42 28.52
CA THR A 7 -8.61 -6.14 27.36
C THR A 7 -7.99 -5.11 26.44
N ASP A 8 -6.71 -4.89 26.64
CA ASP A 8 -5.87 -4.08 25.77
C ASP A 8 -5.75 -4.83 24.42
N PRO A 9 -6.25 -4.31 23.28
CA PRO A 9 -6.02 -4.96 22.00
C PRO A 9 -4.58 -4.66 21.58
N GLN A 10 -3.72 -5.61 21.93
CA GLN A 10 -2.71 -6.15 21.03
C GLN A 10 -1.83 -5.08 20.33
N GLY A 11 -0.69 -4.80 20.97
CA GLY A 11 0.51 -4.41 20.25
C GLY A 11 0.78 -5.40 19.12
N SER A 12 0.37 -5.04 17.90
CA SER A 12 0.88 -5.63 16.67
C SER A 12 2.27 -5.06 16.42
N GLN A 13 3.20 -5.37 17.31
CA GLN A 13 4.61 -5.03 17.14
C GLN A 13 5.21 -6.00 16.12
N LYS A 14 5.18 -5.54 14.86
CA LYS A 14 6.34 -5.53 13.96
C LYS A 14 7.20 -6.80 13.89
N ALA A 15 6.58 -7.93 13.56
CA ALA A 15 7.28 -9.18 13.18
C ALA A 15 7.97 -9.11 11.79
N GLY A 16 8.52 -7.94 11.43
CA GLY A 16 9.25 -7.72 10.18
C GLY A 16 10.24 -6.55 10.26
N GLU A 17 10.55 -6.05 11.47
CA GLU A 17 11.54 -4.97 11.65
C GLU A 17 12.97 -5.45 11.85
N ASP A 18 13.16 -6.67 12.36
CA ASP A 18 14.49 -7.16 12.74
C ASP A 18 15.17 -8.01 11.65
N GLU A 19 14.49 -8.30 10.53
CA GLU A 19 15.13 -9.03 9.43
C GLU A 19 15.89 -8.05 8.52
N PRO A 20 17.21 -8.23 8.34
CA PRO A 20 18.00 -7.33 7.50
C PRO A 20 17.55 -7.40 6.05
N VAL A 21 17.20 -6.24 5.47
CA VAL A 21 16.78 -6.11 4.06
C VAL A 21 17.89 -6.50 3.09
N LEU A 22 19.16 -6.37 3.50
CA LEU A 22 20.33 -6.76 2.72
C LEU A 22 21.33 -7.51 3.63
N ARG A 23 21.76 -8.70 3.21
CA ARG A 23 22.75 -9.52 3.91
C ARG A 23 23.95 -9.81 3.01
N ILE A 24 25.15 -9.47 3.46
CA ILE A 24 26.41 -9.82 2.80
C ILE A 24 26.87 -11.18 3.34
N ILE A 25 27.03 -12.16 2.47
CA ILE A 25 27.44 -13.53 2.84
C ILE A 25 28.92 -13.81 2.56
N THR A 26 29.62 -12.87 1.93
CA THR A 26 31.00 -13.04 1.47
C THR A 26 31.97 -12.44 2.49
N GLU A 27 32.84 -13.28 3.05
CA GLU A 27 33.73 -12.98 4.20
C GLU A 27 34.72 -11.81 3.99
N HIS A 28 35.09 -11.51 2.74
CA HIS A 28 36.12 -10.50 2.44
C HIS A 28 35.61 -9.33 1.59
N THR A 29 34.31 -9.02 1.69
CA THR A 29 33.73 -7.88 0.98
C THR A 29 34.32 -6.58 1.52
N THR A 30 34.89 -5.76 0.64
CA THR A 30 35.51 -4.49 1.05
C THR A 30 34.46 -3.40 1.29
N PRO A 31 34.75 -2.37 2.11
CA PRO A 31 33.85 -1.23 2.29
C PRO A 31 33.48 -0.54 0.97
N GLU A 32 34.43 -0.49 0.04
CA GLU A 32 34.23 0.10 -1.29
C GLU A 32 33.23 -0.71 -2.13
N GLU A 33 33.28 -2.04 -2.07
CA GLU A 33 32.33 -2.92 -2.74
C GLU A 33 30.92 -2.77 -2.16
N VAL A 34 30.79 -2.68 -0.84
CA VAL A 34 29.51 -2.41 -0.19
C VAL A 34 28.95 -1.06 -0.63
N ALA A 35 29.78 -0.02 -0.65
CA ALA A 35 29.37 1.31 -1.11
C ALA A 35 28.92 1.30 -2.57
N ALA A 36 29.60 0.56 -3.45
CA ALA A 36 29.21 0.41 -4.85
C ALA A 36 27.84 -0.27 -4.98
N LEU A 37 27.59 -1.34 -4.23
CA LEU A 37 26.30 -2.03 -4.23
C LEU A 37 25.17 -1.11 -3.72
N VAL A 38 25.39 -0.41 -2.61
CA VAL A 38 24.41 0.53 -2.05
C VAL A 38 24.11 1.66 -3.04
N ALA A 39 25.15 2.22 -3.71
CA ALA A 39 24.97 3.27 -4.69
C ALA A 39 24.13 2.81 -5.90
N VAL A 40 24.37 1.60 -6.42
CA VAL A 40 23.59 1.03 -7.53
C VAL A 40 22.14 0.79 -7.10
N LEU A 41 21.92 0.18 -5.93
CA LEU A 41 20.56 -0.06 -5.40
C LEU A 41 19.81 1.25 -5.18
N ALA A 42 20.47 2.27 -4.62
CA ALA A 42 19.88 3.60 -4.42
C ALA A 42 19.54 4.29 -5.75
N ALA A 43 20.39 4.14 -6.78
CA ALA A 43 20.15 4.68 -8.11
C ALA A 43 19.00 3.97 -8.85
N MET A 44 18.74 2.70 -8.54
CA MET A 44 17.56 1.98 -9.04
C MET A 44 16.27 2.37 -8.31
N GLY A 45 16.38 2.91 -7.08
CA GLY A 45 15.26 3.49 -6.36
C GLY A 45 14.68 4.66 -7.16
N GLY A 46 13.43 4.51 -7.59
CA GLY A 46 12.70 5.62 -8.24
C GLY A 46 12.65 6.85 -7.33
N PRO A 47 12.48 8.06 -7.89
CA PRO A 47 12.36 9.27 -7.08
C PRO A 47 11.29 9.05 -6.02
N GLU A 48 11.52 9.54 -4.79
CA GLU A 48 10.53 9.56 -3.69
C GLU A 48 9.19 10.00 -4.29
N GLN A 49 8.31 9.03 -4.56
CA GLN A 49 7.07 9.33 -5.25
C GLN A 49 6.25 10.15 -4.27
N ALA A 50 6.08 11.44 -4.58
CA ALA A 50 5.10 12.26 -3.91
C ALA A 50 3.81 11.44 -3.82
N ALA A 51 3.32 11.26 -2.59
CA ALA A 51 2.18 10.39 -2.33
C ALA A 51 1.09 10.75 -3.35
N PRO A 52 0.61 9.78 -4.15
CA PRO A 52 -0.38 10.08 -5.17
C PRO A 52 -1.57 10.76 -4.49
N PRO A 53 -2.19 11.77 -5.14
CA PRO A 53 -3.34 12.44 -4.55
C PRO A 53 -4.36 11.36 -4.17
N ARG A 54 -4.90 11.46 -2.96
CA ARG A 54 -5.82 10.47 -2.43
C ARG A 54 -7.05 10.42 -3.34
N ARG A 55 -7.11 9.41 -4.21
CA ARG A 55 -8.27 9.18 -5.08
C ARG A 55 -9.36 8.53 -4.25
N THR A 56 -10.50 9.18 -4.14
CA THR A 56 -11.72 8.51 -3.70
C THR A 56 -12.02 7.44 -4.75
N PRO A 57 -12.09 6.16 -4.37
CA PRO A 57 -12.41 5.13 -5.35
C PRO A 57 -13.84 5.35 -5.84
N GLU A 58 -14.10 5.08 -7.12
CA GLU A 58 -15.39 5.38 -7.76
C GLU A 58 -16.59 4.74 -7.05
N TRP A 59 -16.39 3.62 -6.34
CA TRP A 59 -17.44 2.99 -5.54
C TRP A 59 -17.85 3.79 -4.29
N GLN A 60 -17.01 4.71 -3.80
CA GLN A 60 -17.29 5.62 -2.68
C GLN A 60 -17.77 7.01 -3.12
N ALA A 61 -17.94 7.25 -4.42
CA ALA A 61 -18.31 8.58 -4.90
C ALA A 61 -19.72 8.98 -4.40
N PRO A 62 -19.92 10.19 -3.83
CA PRO A 62 -21.20 10.61 -3.25
C PRO A 62 -22.39 10.54 -4.22
N HIS A 63 -22.13 10.71 -5.52
CA HIS A 63 -23.16 10.60 -6.55
C HIS A 63 -23.79 9.20 -6.65
N ARG A 64 -23.13 8.15 -6.11
CA ARG A 64 -23.68 6.80 -6.00
C ARG A 64 -24.63 6.61 -4.82
N ALA A 65 -24.63 7.52 -3.83
CA ALA A 65 -25.59 7.50 -2.73
C ALA A 65 -27.03 7.82 -3.19
N VAL A 66 -27.18 8.40 -4.38
CA VAL A 66 -28.47 8.70 -5.00
C VAL A 66 -28.67 7.78 -6.20
N ARG A 67 -29.85 7.17 -6.32
CA ARG A 67 -30.20 6.37 -7.50
C ARG A 67 -30.35 7.27 -8.73
N ARG A 68 -29.60 6.96 -9.80
CA ARG A 68 -29.74 7.57 -11.12
C ARG A 68 -30.53 6.65 -12.04
N ALA A 69 -31.34 7.23 -12.93
CA ALA A 69 -31.99 6.47 -13.99
C ALA A 69 -30.94 5.86 -14.94
N LEU A 70 -31.11 4.59 -15.29
CA LEU A 70 -30.31 3.91 -16.31
C LEU A 70 -31.07 3.90 -17.64
N PRO A 71 -30.38 4.16 -18.76
CA PRO A 71 -31.01 4.11 -20.08
C PRO A 71 -31.42 2.67 -20.43
N GLN A 72 -32.60 2.54 -21.02
CA GLN A 72 -33.07 1.30 -21.64
C GLN A 72 -32.53 1.26 -23.08
N GLY A 73 -31.99 0.13 -23.52
CA GLY A 73 -31.50 -0.05 -24.90
C GLY A 73 -30.06 -0.57 -25.00
N PRO A 74 -29.49 -0.62 -26.22
CA PRO A 74 -28.15 -1.14 -26.47
C PRO A 74 -27.09 -0.44 -25.59
N GLY A 75 -26.32 -1.22 -24.84
CA GLY A 75 -25.32 -0.70 -23.90
C GLY A 75 -25.86 -0.30 -22.52
N GLY A 76 -27.19 -0.27 -22.33
CA GLY A 76 -27.83 0.08 -21.04
C GLY A 76 -27.37 -0.81 -19.89
N TRP A 77 -27.30 -2.14 -20.11
CA TRP A 77 -26.80 -3.07 -19.10
C TRP A 77 -25.31 -2.84 -18.76
N ARG A 78 -24.47 -2.54 -19.74
CA ARG A 78 -23.04 -2.24 -19.51
C ARG A 78 -22.83 -0.96 -18.70
N SER A 79 -23.70 0.03 -18.89
CA SER A 79 -23.66 1.31 -18.18
C SER A 79 -24.05 1.22 -16.69
N SER A 80 -24.48 0.05 -16.22
CA SER A 80 -24.85 -0.18 -14.81
C SER A 80 -23.65 -0.45 -13.89
N GLY A 81 -22.60 -1.10 -14.41
CA GLY A 81 -21.46 -1.57 -13.60
C GLY A 81 -20.17 -0.79 -13.80
N LEU A 82 -20.05 -0.02 -14.89
CA LEU A 82 -18.82 0.72 -15.21
C LEU A 82 -18.84 2.14 -14.61
N PRO A 83 -17.69 2.65 -14.14
CA PRO A 83 -17.54 4.08 -13.85
C PRO A 83 -17.87 4.92 -15.09
N ARG A 84 -18.46 6.10 -14.87
CA ARG A 84 -18.70 7.09 -15.93
C ARG A 84 -17.69 8.21 -15.86
#